data_AF-A0A9E4AWY7-F1
#
_entry.id   AF-A0A9E4AWY7-F1
#
_cell.length_a   1.000
_cell.length_b   1.000
_cell.length_c   1.000
_cell.angle_alpha   90.00
_cell.angle_beta   90.00
_cell.angle_gamma   90.00
#
_symmetry.space_group_name_H-M   'P 1'
#
loop_
_entity.id
_entity.type
_entity.pdbx_description
1 polymer ?
#
loop_
_entity_poly.entity_id
_entity_poly.type
_entity_poly.pdbx_seq_one_letter_code
_entity_poly.pdbx_strand_id
1 'polypeptide(L)'
;MQGQGFENVGDETLFWYAPWPEEASDGVRVTSWPRDRLGYFSPYEGGIWVYGGKSDPHFVSAPIDLEGSGATLAVNVEGINEHSSITVEIQDQTFRPIPGYERGVSLGPIEAGLAQPITWKNHEVIDGESGPVRVRVDFGGVRPEDVRLYAVYLEQT
;
A
#
# COMPACT_ATOMS: atom_id res chain seq x y z
N MET A 1 -5.18 -3.12 30.51
CA MET A 1 -5.80 -3.64 29.27
C MET A 1 -5.45 -2.61 28.22
N GLN A 2 -4.46 -2.86 27.34
CA GLN A 2 -3.91 -1.82 26.46
C GLN A 2 -5.02 -1.21 25.57
N GLY A 3 -5.54 -0.06 25.98
CA GLY A 3 -6.67 0.65 25.35
C GLY A 3 -6.25 1.55 24.20
N GLN A 4 -5.30 1.08 23.37
CA GLN A 4 -4.86 1.77 22.16
C GLN A 4 -5.46 1.09 20.94
N GLY A 5 -5.92 1.87 19.97
CA GLY A 5 -6.45 1.34 18.72
C GLY A 5 -6.67 2.44 17.70
N PHE A 6 -6.99 2.04 16.48
CA PHE A 6 -7.34 2.96 15.42
C PHE A 6 -8.43 2.41 14.52
N GLU A 7 -9.13 3.31 13.85
CA GLU A 7 -10.19 2.99 12.89
C GLU A 7 -10.23 4.05 11.79
N ASN A 8 -10.51 3.61 10.56
CA ASN A 8 -10.80 4.52 9.45
C ASN A 8 -12.31 4.77 9.39
N VAL A 9 -12.73 6.03 9.62
CA VAL A 9 -14.13 6.47 9.57
C VAL A 9 -14.26 7.56 8.51
N GLY A 10 -14.93 7.24 7.40
CA GLY A 10 -14.98 8.14 6.24
C GLY A 10 -13.58 8.48 5.73
N ASP A 11 -13.28 9.77 5.69
CA ASP A 11 -12.02 10.33 5.20
C ASP A 11 -10.99 10.58 6.32
N GLU A 12 -11.21 10.02 7.52
CA GLU A 12 -10.32 10.17 8.66
C GLU A 12 -9.83 8.83 9.21
N THR A 13 -8.60 8.83 9.75
CA THR A 13 -8.09 7.81 10.67
C THR A 13 -8.16 8.34 12.08
N LEU A 14 -8.93 7.68 12.95
CA LEU A 14 -9.01 7.97 14.37
C LEU A 14 -8.08 7.05 15.13
N PHE A 15 -7.26 7.57 16.04
CA PHE A 15 -6.45 6.79 16.97
C PHE A 15 -6.84 7.16 18.39
N TRP A 16 -7.25 6.18 19.18
CA TRP A 16 -7.59 6.37 20.59
C TRP A 16 -6.52 5.79 21.51
N TYR A 17 -6.29 6.45 22.63
CA TYR A 17 -5.31 6.06 23.63
C TYR A 17 -5.68 6.60 25.01
N ALA A 18 -5.09 6.01 26.05
CA ALA A 18 -5.15 6.49 27.43
C ALA A 18 -3.72 6.69 27.96
N PRO A 19 -3.45 7.74 28.76
CA PRO A 19 -2.15 7.92 29.41
C PRO A 19 -1.80 6.75 30.32
N TRP A 20 -0.52 6.46 30.41
CA TRP A 20 0.03 5.52 31.37
C TRP A 20 0.51 6.26 32.63
N PRO A 21 0.32 5.73 33.85
CA PRO A 21 -0.32 4.45 34.17
C PRO A 21 -1.84 4.49 34.05
N GLU A 22 -2.45 3.36 33.61
CA GLU A 22 -3.91 3.25 33.39
C GLU A 22 -4.71 3.62 34.65
N GLU A 23 -4.21 3.27 35.84
CA GLU A 23 -4.85 3.53 37.14
C GLU A 23 -4.98 5.02 37.49
N ALA A 24 -4.12 5.85 36.91
CA ALA A 24 -4.13 7.30 37.08
C ALA A 24 -4.74 8.02 35.86
N SER A 25 -5.21 7.27 34.86
CA SER A 25 -5.84 7.83 33.68
C SER A 25 -7.23 8.37 33.99
N ASP A 26 -7.55 9.55 33.47
CA ASP A 26 -8.82 10.25 33.63
C ASP A 26 -9.75 10.13 32.41
N GLY A 27 -9.37 9.34 31.40
CA GLY A 27 -10.20 9.09 30.24
C GLY A 27 -9.44 8.71 28.97
N VAL A 28 -10.23 8.51 27.90
CA VAL A 28 -9.75 8.21 26.55
C VAL A 28 -9.50 9.52 25.79
N ARG A 29 -8.38 9.59 25.10
CA ARG A 29 -8.02 10.67 24.17
C ARG A 29 -8.11 10.13 22.76
N VAL A 30 -8.49 10.99 21.81
CA VAL A 30 -8.55 10.67 20.39
C VAL A 30 -7.77 11.73 19.63
N THR A 31 -6.99 11.29 18.66
CA THR A 31 -6.35 12.14 17.65
C THR A 31 -6.77 11.63 16.27
N SER A 32 -6.92 12.55 15.31
CA SER A 32 -7.31 12.21 13.94
C SER A 32 -6.29 12.70 12.92
N TRP A 33 -6.25 11.99 11.80
CA TRP A 33 -5.55 12.37 10.58
C TRP A 33 -6.51 12.16 9.40
N PRO A 34 -6.24 12.76 8.23
CA PRO A 34 -6.86 12.27 7.01
C PRO A 34 -6.57 10.77 6.83
N ARG A 35 -7.48 10.06 6.16
CA ARG A 35 -7.46 8.59 6.02
C ARG A 35 -6.08 8.05 5.63
N ASP A 36 -5.63 7.05 6.38
CA ASP A 36 -4.36 6.32 6.28
C ASP A 36 -3.10 7.13 6.53
N ARG A 37 -3.20 8.41 6.95
CA ARG A 37 -2.02 9.28 7.12
C ARG A 37 -1.26 9.11 8.43
N LEU A 38 -1.51 8.01 9.15
CA LEU A 38 -0.74 7.63 10.33
C LEU A 38 0.52 6.84 9.92
N GLY A 39 1.40 7.47 9.15
CA GLY A 39 2.61 6.88 8.56
C GLY A 39 2.49 6.61 7.06
N TYR A 40 3.60 6.21 6.43
CA TYR A 40 3.64 5.85 5.01
C TYR A 40 4.88 5.00 4.69
N PHE A 41 4.82 4.24 3.60
CA PHE A 41 5.98 3.66 2.96
C PHE A 41 6.66 4.68 2.07
N SER A 42 7.98 4.78 2.17
CA SER A 42 8.83 5.57 1.28
C SER A 42 10.15 4.82 1.04
N PRO A 43 10.68 4.84 -0.19
CA PRO A 43 11.97 4.25 -0.49
C PRO A 43 13.09 4.83 0.35
N TYR A 44 13.96 3.96 0.85
CA TYR A 44 15.19 4.35 1.50
C TYR A 44 16.37 3.84 0.67
N GLU A 45 17.14 4.75 0.06
CA GLU A 45 18.42 4.38 -0.52
C GLU A 45 19.41 4.13 0.63
N GLY A 46 19.83 2.87 0.81
CA GLY A 46 20.71 2.43 1.90
C GLY A 46 22.14 3.00 1.91
N GLY A 47 22.40 4.07 1.17
CA GLY A 47 23.68 4.75 1.07
C GLY A 47 24.78 3.89 0.44
N ILE A 48 26.03 4.32 0.62
CA ILE A 48 27.24 3.74 0.00
C ILE A 48 27.54 2.30 0.51
N TRP A 49 26.79 1.82 1.50
CA TRP A 49 27.02 0.55 2.20
C TRP A 49 26.07 -0.59 1.79
N VAL A 50 25.23 -0.40 0.77
CA VAL A 50 24.39 -1.49 0.23
C VAL A 50 25.29 -2.48 -0.53
N TYR A 51 25.71 -3.54 0.17
CA TYR A 51 26.45 -4.67 -0.39
C TYR A 51 25.49 -5.59 -1.17
N GLY A 52 25.23 -5.21 -2.42
CA GLY A 52 24.32 -5.87 -3.33
C GLY A 52 23.87 -4.83 -4.34
N GLY A 53 23.90 -5.13 -5.64
CA GLY A 53 23.55 -4.14 -6.67
C GLY A 53 22.22 -3.44 -6.38
N LYS A 54 22.04 -2.22 -6.91
CA LYS A 54 20.78 -1.47 -6.81
C LYS A 54 19.61 -2.36 -7.24
N SER A 55 18.82 -2.85 -6.30
CA SER A 55 17.49 -3.39 -6.57
C SER A 55 16.49 -2.25 -6.47
N ASP A 56 15.55 -2.17 -7.39
CA ASP A 56 14.48 -1.18 -7.29
C ASP A 56 13.73 -1.35 -5.95
N PRO A 57 13.52 -0.27 -5.17
CA PRO A 57 12.88 -0.35 -3.88
C PRO A 57 11.44 -0.83 -4.03
N HIS A 58 11.05 -1.81 -3.22
CA HIS A 58 9.73 -2.43 -3.29
C HIS A 58 9.34 -3.08 -1.96
N PHE A 59 8.06 -3.41 -1.82
CA PHE A 59 7.58 -4.36 -0.81
C PHE A 59 6.63 -5.37 -1.43
N VAL A 60 6.38 -6.46 -0.70
CA VAL A 60 5.41 -7.49 -1.07
C VAL A 60 4.51 -7.76 0.13
N SER A 61 3.21 -7.82 -0.10
CA SER A 61 2.23 -8.13 0.95
C SER A 61 2.37 -9.57 1.47
N ALA A 62 1.75 -9.85 2.62
CA ALA A 62 1.36 -11.22 2.97
C ALA A 62 0.41 -11.80 1.89
N PRO A 63 0.23 -13.13 1.82
CA PRO A 63 -0.80 -13.71 0.95
C PRO A 63 -2.18 -13.19 1.32
N ILE A 64 -2.99 -12.89 0.32
CA ILE A 64 -4.37 -12.40 0.45
C ILE A 64 -5.25 -13.40 -0.30
N ASP A 65 -6.18 -14.01 0.42
CA ASP A 65 -7.20 -14.86 -0.20
C ASP A 65 -8.31 -13.98 -0.74
N LEU A 66 -8.60 -14.08 -2.04
CA LEU A 66 -9.70 -13.36 -2.69
C LEU A 66 -11.04 -14.10 -2.55
N GLU A 67 -11.04 -15.28 -1.92
CA GLU A 67 -12.22 -16.11 -1.67
C GLU A 67 -13.00 -16.44 -2.96
N GLY A 68 -12.29 -16.52 -4.10
CA GLY A 68 -12.87 -16.77 -5.42
C GLY A 68 -13.62 -15.60 -6.04
N SER A 69 -13.59 -14.42 -5.41
CA SER A 69 -14.16 -13.18 -5.94
C SER A 69 -13.13 -12.42 -6.76
N GLY A 70 -13.60 -11.65 -7.75
CA GLY A 70 -12.75 -10.67 -8.42
C GLY A 70 -12.41 -9.53 -7.46
N ALA A 71 -11.30 -8.83 -7.69
CA ALA A 71 -10.94 -7.66 -6.90
C ALA A 71 -10.35 -6.52 -7.75
N THR A 72 -10.72 -5.28 -7.44
CA THR A 72 -10.04 -4.09 -7.97
C THR A 72 -8.95 -3.63 -7.01
N LEU A 73 -7.95 -2.91 -7.51
CA LEU A 73 -6.86 -2.38 -6.71
C LEU A 73 -6.85 -0.85 -6.74
N ALA A 74 -6.77 -0.25 -5.56
CA ALA A 74 -6.63 1.19 -5.40
C ALA A 74 -5.55 1.53 -4.36
N VAL A 75 -4.97 2.71 -4.46
CA VAL A 75 -3.92 3.18 -3.54
C VAL A 75 -4.21 4.58 -3.00
N ASN A 76 -3.76 4.82 -1.77
CA ASN A 76 -3.65 6.16 -1.21
C ASN A 76 -2.19 6.58 -1.30
N VAL A 77 -1.88 7.60 -2.11
CA VAL A 77 -0.51 7.94 -2.45
C VAL A 77 -0.31 9.45 -2.62
N GLU A 78 0.86 9.95 -2.21
CA GLU A 78 1.35 11.28 -2.55
C GLU A 78 2.69 11.22 -3.28
N GLY A 79 3.04 12.34 -3.92
CA GLY A 79 4.35 12.49 -4.56
C GLY A 79 4.47 11.78 -5.91
N ILE A 80 3.35 11.47 -6.59
CA ILE A 80 3.36 11.00 -7.98
C ILE A 80 3.55 12.20 -8.92
N ASN A 81 4.56 12.12 -9.80
CA ASN A 81 4.87 13.13 -10.81
C ASN A 81 5.78 12.53 -11.92
N GLU A 82 6.29 13.35 -12.84
CA GLU A 82 7.16 12.92 -13.95
C GLU A 82 8.50 12.29 -13.52
N HIS A 83 8.88 12.42 -12.25
CA HIS A 83 10.13 11.95 -11.67
C HIS A 83 9.95 10.82 -10.65
N SER A 84 8.72 10.52 -10.24
CA SER A 84 8.41 9.58 -9.16
C SER A 84 7.09 8.87 -9.43
N SER A 85 7.14 7.54 -9.39
CA SER A 85 6.02 6.68 -9.75
C SER A 85 5.99 5.42 -8.90
N ILE A 86 4.88 4.70 -8.93
CA ILE A 86 4.81 3.32 -8.47
C ILE A 86 4.30 2.44 -9.60
N THR A 87 4.65 1.16 -9.56
CA THR A 87 4.01 0.12 -10.37
C THR A 87 3.61 -1.02 -9.45
N VAL A 88 2.58 -1.76 -9.84
CA VAL A 88 2.05 -2.86 -9.04
C VAL A 88 2.05 -4.13 -9.85
N GLU A 89 2.43 -5.22 -9.21
CA GLU A 89 2.38 -6.56 -9.76
C GLU A 89 1.60 -7.48 -8.82
N ILE A 90 0.78 -8.35 -9.39
CA ILE A 90 0.16 -9.44 -8.64
C ILE A 90 1.02 -10.68 -8.80
N GLN A 91 1.34 -11.31 -7.68
CA GLN A 91 2.18 -12.50 -7.62
C GLN A 91 1.41 -13.69 -7.05
N ASP A 92 1.80 -14.89 -7.48
CA ASP A 92 1.35 -16.13 -6.87
C ASP A 92 2.02 -16.38 -5.50
N GLN A 93 1.65 -17.47 -4.84
CA GLN A 93 2.21 -17.85 -3.55
C GLN A 93 3.73 -18.09 -3.56
N THR A 94 4.31 -18.32 -4.72
CA THR A 94 5.74 -18.57 -4.94
C THR A 94 6.51 -17.33 -5.39
N PHE A 95 5.90 -16.13 -5.27
CA PHE A 95 6.48 -14.84 -5.66
C PHE A 95 6.73 -14.71 -7.17
N ARG A 96 5.96 -15.43 -8.00
CA ARG A 96 6.02 -15.30 -9.45
C ARG A 96 4.92 -14.34 -9.92
N PRO A 97 5.23 -13.41 -10.83
CA PRO A 97 4.22 -12.57 -11.46
C PRO A 97 3.13 -13.44 -12.10
N ILE A 98 1.86 -13.08 -11.90
CA ILE A 98 0.73 -13.68 -12.60
C ILE A 98 0.62 -13.02 -13.98
N PRO A 99 0.54 -13.81 -15.08
CA PRO A 99 0.43 -13.26 -16.42
C PRO A 99 -0.76 -12.31 -16.59
N GLY A 100 -0.53 -11.13 -17.17
CA GLY A 100 -1.53 -10.07 -17.31
C GLY A 100 -1.52 -9.04 -16.17
N TYR A 101 -0.89 -9.37 -15.04
CA TYR A 101 -0.79 -8.51 -13.86
C TYR A 101 0.67 -8.15 -13.52
N GLU A 102 1.57 -8.15 -14.51
CA GLU A 102 3.00 -7.85 -14.31
C GLU A 102 3.27 -6.35 -14.18
N ARG A 103 4.35 -5.98 -13.47
CA ARG A 103 4.75 -4.57 -13.29
C ARG A 103 4.91 -3.79 -14.61
N GLY A 104 5.35 -4.47 -15.68
CA GLY A 104 5.61 -3.85 -16.98
C GLY A 104 4.35 -3.48 -17.76
N VAL A 105 3.19 -4.01 -17.34
CA VAL A 105 1.87 -3.70 -17.90
C VAL A 105 0.96 -2.98 -16.91
N SER A 106 1.46 -2.67 -15.70
CA SER A 106 0.79 -1.84 -14.70
C SER A 106 0.54 -0.43 -15.24
N LEU A 107 -0.66 0.09 -14.96
CA LEU A 107 -1.13 1.41 -15.33
C LEU A 107 -1.60 2.15 -14.07
N GLY A 108 -1.17 3.40 -13.94
CA GLY A 108 -1.46 4.23 -12.78
C GLY A 108 -0.56 3.95 -11.57
N PRO A 109 -0.68 4.77 -10.52
CA PRO A 109 -1.53 5.96 -10.45
C PRO A 109 -0.89 7.10 -11.25
N ILE A 110 -1.71 7.92 -11.92
CA ILE A 110 -1.22 9.03 -12.77
C ILE A 110 -1.05 10.33 -11.94
N GLU A 111 -1.78 10.44 -10.84
CA GLU A 111 -1.71 11.55 -9.90
C GLU A 111 -1.74 11.08 -8.44
N ALA A 112 -1.46 12.00 -7.52
CA ALA A 112 -1.58 11.77 -6.09
C ALA A 112 -3.04 11.88 -5.63
N GLY A 113 -3.41 11.12 -4.61
CA GLY A 113 -4.75 11.19 -4.03
C GLY A 113 -5.13 10.00 -3.19
N LEU A 114 -6.40 10.00 -2.78
CA LEU A 114 -7.06 8.85 -2.18
C LEU A 114 -7.70 8.00 -3.28
N ALA A 115 -7.79 6.69 -3.04
CA ALA A 115 -8.44 5.69 -3.88
C ALA A 115 -8.03 5.78 -5.37
N GLN A 116 -6.74 6.05 -5.62
CA GLN A 116 -6.22 6.12 -6.99
C GLN A 116 -6.19 4.71 -7.58
N PRO A 117 -6.85 4.47 -8.72
CA PRO A 117 -6.95 3.13 -9.28
C PRO A 117 -5.62 2.68 -9.85
N ILE A 118 -5.35 1.38 -9.70
CA ILE A 118 -4.29 0.67 -10.42
C ILE A 118 -4.95 -0.39 -11.28
N THR A 119 -4.56 -0.40 -12.54
CA THR A 119 -5.03 -1.39 -13.50
C THR A 119 -3.83 -1.97 -14.24
N TRP A 120 -4.05 -2.99 -15.04
CA TRP A 120 -3.06 -3.54 -15.94
C TRP A 120 -3.60 -3.49 -17.36
N LYS A 121 -2.71 -3.54 -18.35
CA LYS A 121 -3.13 -3.47 -19.75
C LYS A 121 -4.13 -4.59 -20.08
N ASN A 122 -5.37 -4.20 -20.38
CA ASN A 122 -6.53 -5.08 -20.64
C ASN A 122 -7.08 -5.84 -19.41
N HIS A 123 -6.66 -5.50 -18.19
CA HIS A 123 -7.10 -6.12 -16.94
C HIS A 123 -7.37 -5.04 -15.89
N GLU A 124 -8.64 -4.73 -15.64
CA GLU A 124 -9.06 -3.77 -14.59
C GLU A 124 -9.39 -4.46 -13.25
N VAL A 125 -9.72 -5.75 -13.32
CA VAL A 125 -10.08 -6.59 -12.17
C VAL A 125 -9.10 -7.74 -12.12
N ILE A 126 -8.68 -8.10 -10.91
CA ILE A 126 -7.93 -9.31 -10.60
C ILE A 126 -8.94 -10.44 -10.50
N ASP A 127 -9.00 -11.29 -11.51
CA ASP A 127 -9.93 -12.42 -11.60
C ASP A 127 -9.23 -13.71 -12.05
N GLY A 128 -9.95 -14.83 -11.98
CA GLY A 128 -9.47 -16.14 -12.47
C GLY A 128 -8.47 -16.86 -11.56
N GLU A 129 -8.02 -16.23 -10.48
CA GLU A 129 -7.06 -16.81 -9.55
C GLU A 129 -7.74 -17.68 -8.49
N SER A 130 -7.34 -18.95 -8.45
CA SER A 130 -7.94 -19.96 -7.56
C SER A 130 -7.26 -20.07 -6.19
N GLY A 131 -6.24 -19.26 -5.92
CA GLY A 131 -5.50 -19.29 -4.67
C GLY A 131 -5.00 -17.91 -4.23
N PRO A 132 -4.48 -17.81 -2.99
CA PRO A 132 -3.96 -16.58 -2.44
C PRO A 132 -2.96 -15.87 -3.34
N VAL A 133 -3.16 -14.58 -3.52
CA VAL A 133 -2.30 -13.68 -4.29
C VAL A 133 -1.46 -12.81 -3.36
N ARG A 134 -0.40 -12.21 -3.88
CA ARG A 134 0.38 -11.18 -3.21
C ARG A 134 0.40 -9.94 -4.06
N VAL A 135 0.40 -8.79 -3.40
CA VAL A 135 0.59 -7.50 -4.06
C VAL A 135 2.03 -7.08 -3.86
N ARG A 136 2.76 -6.90 -4.96
CA ARG A 136 4.08 -6.28 -5.00
C ARG A 136 3.93 -4.85 -5.49
N VAL A 137 4.53 -3.90 -4.77
CA VAL A 137 4.59 -2.49 -5.20
C VAL A 137 6.05 -2.11 -5.36
N ASP A 138 6.41 -1.68 -6.56
CA ASP A 138 7.73 -1.17 -6.91
C ASP A 138 7.68 0.36 -7.00
N PHE A 139 8.67 1.02 -6.41
CA PHE A 139 8.84 2.47 -6.48
C PHE A 139 9.86 2.80 -7.57
N GLY A 140 9.48 3.69 -8.47
CA GLY A 140 10.24 4.02 -9.67
C GLY A 140 10.38 5.51 -9.94
N GLY A 141 11.05 5.82 -11.04
CA GLY A 141 11.42 7.18 -11.41
C GLY A 141 12.85 7.55 -10.97
N VAL A 142 13.25 8.79 -11.27
CA VAL A 142 14.57 9.32 -10.90
C VAL A 142 14.63 9.80 -9.44
N ARG A 143 13.46 10.03 -8.82
CA ARG A 143 13.30 10.44 -7.42
C ARG A 143 12.25 9.60 -6.70
N PRO A 144 12.42 8.27 -6.62
CA PRO A 144 11.41 7.39 -6.00
C PRO A 144 11.17 7.74 -4.52
N GLU A 145 12.11 8.39 -3.83
CA GLU A 145 11.99 8.86 -2.45
C GLU A 145 10.92 9.93 -2.23
N ASP A 146 10.47 10.62 -3.29
CA ASP A 146 9.39 11.61 -3.19
C ASP A 146 8.01 10.94 -2.98
N VAL A 147 7.87 9.65 -3.29
CA VAL A 147 6.62 8.91 -3.11
C VAL A 147 6.35 8.65 -1.64
N ARG A 148 5.10 8.87 -1.23
CA ARG A 148 4.54 8.44 0.06
C ARG A 148 3.33 7.57 -0.19
N LEU A 149 3.49 6.26 -0.03
CA LEU A 149 2.38 5.31 -0.15
C LEU A 149 1.78 5.05 1.22
N TYR A 150 0.52 5.42 1.40
CA TYR A 150 -0.20 5.32 2.67
C TYR A 150 -0.90 3.98 2.82
N ALA A 151 -1.60 3.53 1.77
CA ALA A 151 -2.36 2.29 1.79
C ALA A 151 -2.53 1.68 0.39
N VAL A 152 -2.75 0.37 0.38
CA VAL A 152 -3.13 -0.41 -0.80
C VAL A 152 -4.41 -1.15 -0.45
N TYR A 153 -5.43 -0.97 -1.26
CA TYR A 153 -6.76 -1.55 -1.09
C TYR A 153 -7.02 -2.58 -2.16
N LEU A 154 -7.55 -3.73 -1.74
CA LEU A 154 -8.21 -4.69 -2.62
C LEU A 154 -9.69 -4.68 -2.27
N GLU A 155 -10.52 -4.30 -3.23
CA GLU A 155 -11.97 -4.24 -3.08
C GLU A 155 -12.59 -5.37 -3.90
N GLN A 156 -13.31 -6.27 -3.24
CA GLN A 156 -13.99 -7.37 -3.93
C GLN A 156 -15.15 -6.83 -4.79
N THR A 157 -15.29 -7.38 -5.99
CA THR A 157 -16.33 -7.02 -6.99
C THR A 157 -17.53 -7.94 -6.93
#